data_AF-A0A412HZQ8-F1
#
_entry.id   AF-A0A412HZQ8-F1
#
_cell.length_a   1.000
_cell.length_b   1.000
_cell.length_c   1.000
_cell.angle_alpha   90.00
_cell.angle_beta   90.00
_cell.angle_gamma   90.00
#
_symmetry.space_group_name_H-M   'P 1'
#
loop_
_entity.id
_entity.type
_entity.pdbx_description
1 polymer ?
#
loop_
_entity_poly.entity_id
_entity_poly.type
_entity_poly.pdbx_seq_one_letter_code
_entity_poly.pdbx_strand_id
1 'polypeptide(L)'
;MARKRRKVNTKRIAILVLIPIICVGLLIANMTNIRLSIKGYDRAAKKVVLKLDSEEIHDILNCDYVIDIAKWDKVKNNSHYVLYDKYYRMTKYKTSKVVYFVDAYYERMEDLNYLGYTTNFLFKNSDLYTINTLDTLISSNIPYETTKKYLAVKGAQICDIKDYVDSELSPLKAVLKVSYPGIDSSKRNSRTYTILSPEDTLVLIKNGFSVGSDYEPSDLRKVNIPYESEAGKLRDEAATALEKMYKDGLKEGYDIAIKNSYRSYEKQKAVYDEYFATYDADYAANLVSVPGSSERQCGLSVDLTSQGVMDGIYGTFGETPDYEWVEKNAYKYGFILRFPENASDKTGATNEPWHFRYVGKKVAKEIYDKDWVLEDYIQHHGFTYNMRLN
;
A
#
# COMPACT_ATOMS: atom_id res chain seq x y z
N MET A 1 -40.75 72.27 -58.23
CA MET A 1 -40.43 70.85 -57.96
C MET A 1 -40.65 70.56 -56.48
N ALA A 2 -41.66 69.77 -56.12
CA ALA A 2 -41.99 69.47 -54.73
C ALA A 2 -40.98 68.47 -54.12
N ARG A 3 -40.30 68.90 -53.05
CA ARG A 3 -39.29 68.11 -52.32
C ARG A 3 -40.01 67.02 -51.50
N LYS A 4 -40.02 65.80 -52.00
CA LYS A 4 -40.62 64.61 -51.35
C LYS A 4 -39.87 64.35 -50.02
N ARG A 5 -40.38 64.85 -48.90
CA ARG A 5 -39.87 64.52 -47.55
C ARG A 5 -40.04 63.02 -47.34
N ARG A 6 -38.94 62.25 -47.41
CA ARG A 6 -38.90 60.85 -46.97
C ARG A 6 -39.33 60.83 -45.50
N LYS A 7 -40.54 60.33 -45.22
CA LYS A 7 -40.95 59.97 -43.85
C LYS A 7 -39.95 58.94 -43.36
N VAL A 8 -39.02 59.37 -42.50
CA VAL A 8 -38.14 58.47 -41.77
C VAL A 8 -39.07 57.61 -40.92
N ASN A 9 -39.10 56.31 -41.21
CA ASN A 9 -39.98 55.37 -40.53
C ASN A 9 -39.40 55.14 -39.12
N THR A 10 -39.79 55.97 -38.17
CA THR A 10 -39.31 55.95 -36.77
C THR A 10 -39.53 54.59 -36.10
N LYS A 11 -40.53 53.81 -36.55
CA LYS A 11 -40.69 52.40 -36.15
C LYS A 11 -39.53 51.50 -36.62
N ARG A 12 -38.99 51.71 -37.83
CA ARG A 12 -37.81 50.96 -38.32
C ARG A 12 -36.53 51.31 -37.56
N ILE A 13 -36.37 52.57 -37.17
CA ILE A 13 -35.22 53.01 -36.35
C ILE A 13 -35.34 52.48 -34.92
N ALA A 14 -36.54 52.52 -34.33
CA ALA A 14 -36.78 51.92 -33.01
C ALA A 14 -36.49 50.42 -33.01
N ILE A 15 -36.91 49.67 -34.04
CA ILE A 15 -36.61 48.24 -34.21
C ILE A 15 -35.09 48.00 -34.38
N LEU A 16 -34.39 48.83 -35.16
CA LEU A 16 -32.94 48.73 -35.38
C LEU A 16 -32.10 49.02 -34.13
N VAL A 17 -32.64 49.73 -33.14
CA VAL A 17 -31.97 50.03 -31.86
C VAL A 17 -32.40 49.07 -30.75
N LEU A 18 -33.69 48.69 -30.71
CA LEU A 18 -34.21 47.72 -29.74
C LEU A 18 -33.71 46.30 -29.98
N ILE A 19 -33.57 45.85 -31.23
CA ILE A 19 -33.06 44.50 -31.52
C ILE A 19 -31.64 44.31 -30.97
N PRO A 20 -30.65 45.18 -31.24
CA PRO A 20 -29.33 45.07 -30.63
C PRO A 20 -29.36 45.10 -29.11
N ILE A 21 -30.18 45.95 -28.50
CA ILE A 21 -30.30 46.04 -27.02
C ILE A 21 -30.91 44.76 -26.44
N ILE A 22 -31.96 44.23 -27.07
CA ILE A 22 -32.57 42.95 -26.68
C ILE A 22 -31.60 41.80 -26.92
N CYS A 23 -30.88 41.79 -28.04
CA CYS A 23 -29.85 40.80 -28.33
C CYS A 23 -28.70 40.87 -27.33
N VAL A 24 -28.23 42.06 -26.95
CA VAL A 24 -27.22 42.28 -25.91
C VAL A 24 -27.75 41.85 -24.53
N GLY A 25 -29.00 42.18 -24.20
CA GLY A 25 -29.65 41.73 -22.96
C GLY A 25 -29.80 40.20 -22.89
N LEU A 26 -30.19 39.56 -23.99
CA LEU A 26 -30.26 38.10 -24.12
C LEU A 26 -28.86 37.46 -24.12
N LEU A 27 -27.84 38.13 -24.67
CA LEU A 27 -26.43 37.72 -24.62
C LEU A 27 -25.89 37.74 -23.19
N ILE A 28 -26.17 38.80 -22.44
CA ILE A 28 -25.77 38.93 -21.02
C ILE A 28 -26.49 37.89 -20.18
N ALA A 29 -27.80 37.70 -20.39
CA ALA A 29 -28.60 36.70 -19.66
C ALA A 29 -28.22 35.24 -20.01
N ASN A 30 -27.68 34.99 -21.20
CA ASN A 30 -27.29 33.65 -21.67
C ASN A 30 -25.77 33.46 -21.74
N MET A 31 -24.99 34.34 -21.10
CA MET A 31 -23.52 34.40 -21.20
C MET A 31 -22.86 33.07 -20.83
N THR A 32 -23.33 32.42 -19.77
CA THR A 32 -22.84 31.10 -19.32
C THR A 32 -22.99 30.03 -20.40
N ASN A 33 -24.17 29.92 -21.01
CA ASN A 33 -24.46 28.95 -22.06
C ASN A 33 -23.60 29.19 -23.32
N ILE A 34 -23.36 30.46 -23.66
CA ILE A 34 -22.46 30.84 -24.76
C ILE A 34 -21.03 30.43 -24.44
N ARG A 35 -20.53 30.75 -23.24
CA ARG A 35 -19.18 30.35 -22.79
C ARG A 35 -19.01 28.83 -22.80
N LEU A 36 -20.02 28.07 -22.35
CA LEU A 36 -20.00 26.60 -22.43
C LEU A 36 -19.93 26.10 -23.87
N SER A 37 -20.67 26.73 -24.79
CA SER A 37 -20.59 26.40 -26.22
C SER A 37 -19.22 26.73 -26.83
N ILE A 38 -18.64 27.88 -26.50
CA ILE A 38 -17.29 28.26 -26.95
C ILE A 38 -16.26 27.25 -26.44
N LYS A 39 -16.44 26.76 -25.21
CA LYS A 39 -15.59 25.75 -24.62
C LYS A 39 -15.75 24.35 -25.24
N GLY A 40 -16.82 24.11 -25.99
CA GLY A 40 -17.05 22.85 -26.70
C GLY A 40 -18.06 21.90 -26.06
N TYR A 41 -18.86 22.37 -25.08
CA TYR A 41 -19.93 21.54 -24.50
C TYR A 41 -21.14 21.43 -25.43
N ASP A 42 -21.58 20.20 -25.68
CA ASP A 42 -22.76 19.90 -26.47
C ASP A 42 -24.07 20.27 -25.74
N ARG A 43 -25.21 20.11 -26.43
CA ARG A 43 -26.52 20.46 -25.85
C ARG A 43 -26.86 19.63 -24.61
N ALA A 44 -26.49 18.35 -24.58
CA ALA A 44 -26.83 17.46 -23.47
C ALA A 44 -26.01 17.82 -22.22
N ALA A 45 -24.69 17.95 -22.37
CA ALA A 45 -23.79 18.36 -21.30
C ALA A 45 -24.15 19.75 -20.75
N LYS A 46 -24.47 20.73 -21.61
CA LYS A 46 -24.92 22.05 -21.16
C LYS A 46 -26.19 22.00 -20.33
N LYS A 47 -27.15 21.11 -20.66
CA LYS A 47 -28.38 20.96 -19.88
C LYS A 47 -28.12 20.44 -18.46
N VAL A 48 -27.05 19.67 -18.28
CA VAL A 48 -26.60 19.21 -16.96
C VAL A 48 -25.87 20.34 -16.23
N VAL A 49 -24.84 20.93 -16.86
CA VAL A 49 -24.00 21.98 -16.24
C VAL A 49 -24.81 23.21 -15.81
N LEU A 50 -25.83 23.62 -16.58
CA LEU A 50 -26.64 24.80 -16.23
C LEU A 50 -27.58 24.59 -15.02
N LYS A 51 -27.66 23.38 -14.46
CA LYS A 51 -28.41 23.11 -13.22
C LYS A 51 -27.54 23.16 -11.96
N LEU A 52 -26.23 23.22 -12.13
CA LEU A 52 -25.28 23.27 -11.04
C LEU A 52 -25.29 24.64 -10.37
N ASP A 53 -24.68 24.74 -9.20
CA ASP A 53 -24.51 26.02 -8.54
C ASP A 53 -23.50 26.93 -9.30
N SER A 54 -23.43 28.19 -8.88
CA SER A 54 -22.58 29.17 -9.56
C SER A 54 -21.09 28.88 -9.45
N GLU A 55 -20.65 28.23 -8.37
CA GLU A 55 -19.24 27.91 -8.12
C GLU A 55 -18.80 26.73 -8.99
N GLU A 56 -19.59 25.67 -9.06
CA GLU A 56 -19.35 24.52 -9.95
C GLU A 56 -19.36 24.93 -11.43
N ILE A 57 -20.28 25.81 -11.84
CA ILE A 57 -20.28 26.38 -13.19
C ILE A 57 -19.01 27.19 -13.45
N HIS A 58 -18.58 27.99 -12.47
CA HIS A 58 -17.38 28.81 -12.58
C HIS A 58 -16.13 27.93 -12.78
N ASP A 59 -15.98 26.88 -11.96
CA ASP A 59 -14.87 25.94 -12.07
C ASP A 59 -14.87 25.19 -13.40
N ILE A 60 -16.03 24.72 -13.85
CA ILE A 60 -16.19 24.09 -15.16
C ILE A 60 -15.80 25.05 -16.28
N LEU A 61 -16.14 26.34 -16.19
CA LEU A 61 -15.79 27.34 -17.19
C LEU A 61 -14.31 27.74 -17.17
N ASN A 62 -13.63 27.62 -16.04
CA ASN A 62 -12.21 27.96 -15.91
C ASN A 62 -11.25 26.78 -16.10
N CYS A 63 -11.74 25.55 -16.09
CA CYS A 63 -10.91 24.36 -16.34
C CYS A 63 -10.17 24.42 -17.70
N ASP A 64 -8.92 24.02 -17.79
CA ASP A 64 -8.15 24.14 -19.06
C ASP A 64 -8.58 23.13 -20.15
N TYR A 65 -9.54 22.25 -19.85
CA TYR A 65 -10.03 21.22 -20.74
C TYR A 65 -11.56 21.04 -20.64
N VAL A 66 -12.13 20.35 -21.63
CA VAL A 66 -13.54 19.95 -21.62
C VAL A 66 -13.72 18.66 -20.81
N ILE A 67 -14.60 18.71 -19.82
CA ILE A 67 -14.95 17.53 -19.01
C ILE A 67 -16.02 16.73 -19.74
N ASP A 68 -15.84 15.40 -19.81
CA ASP A 68 -16.88 14.49 -20.30
C ASP A 68 -17.97 14.34 -19.22
N ILE A 69 -18.95 15.25 -19.23
CA ILE A 69 -20.07 15.24 -18.27
C ILE A 69 -20.87 13.94 -18.38
N ALA A 70 -21.07 13.42 -19.60
CA ALA A 70 -21.86 12.21 -19.84
C ALA A 70 -21.22 10.95 -19.24
N LYS A 71 -19.89 10.92 -19.09
CA LYS A 71 -19.21 9.84 -18.38
C LYS A 71 -19.58 9.79 -16.89
N TRP A 72 -19.70 10.94 -16.24
CA TRP A 72 -19.97 11.05 -14.81
C TRP A 72 -21.46 10.90 -14.51
N ASP A 73 -22.32 11.46 -15.36
CA ASP A 73 -23.78 11.45 -15.19
C ASP A 73 -24.43 10.05 -15.31
N LYS A 74 -23.66 9.03 -15.72
CA LYS A 74 -24.08 7.61 -15.74
C LYS A 74 -24.12 6.95 -14.36
N VAL A 75 -23.51 7.57 -13.35
CA VAL A 75 -23.41 7.05 -11.98
C VAL A 75 -24.06 8.05 -11.05
N LYS A 76 -24.80 7.59 -10.02
CA LYS A 76 -25.35 8.48 -8.99
C LYS A 76 -24.20 9.23 -8.30
N ASN A 77 -24.27 10.57 -8.29
CA ASN A 77 -23.18 11.45 -7.85
C ASN A 77 -23.74 12.78 -7.30
N ASN A 78 -22.89 13.55 -6.62
CA ASN A 78 -23.18 14.91 -6.12
C ASN A 78 -22.68 16.05 -7.05
N SER A 79 -22.40 15.74 -8.32
CA SER A 79 -22.07 16.70 -9.39
C SER A 79 -20.74 17.45 -9.30
N HIS A 80 -19.79 16.96 -8.49
CA HIS A 80 -18.42 17.50 -8.39
C HIS A 80 -17.53 17.15 -9.61
N TYR A 81 -18.00 17.45 -10.83
CA TYR A 81 -17.45 16.95 -12.09
C TYR A 81 -15.99 17.33 -12.34
N VAL A 82 -15.56 18.51 -11.91
CA VAL A 82 -14.16 18.96 -12.02
C VAL A 82 -13.25 18.07 -11.17
N LEU A 83 -13.66 17.80 -9.92
CA LEU A 83 -12.91 16.94 -8.99
C LEU A 83 -12.95 15.48 -9.43
N TYR A 84 -14.08 14.98 -9.91
CA TYR A 84 -14.17 13.61 -10.49
C TYR A 84 -13.16 13.44 -11.62
N ASP A 85 -13.14 14.38 -12.57
CA ASP A 85 -12.27 14.26 -13.73
C ASP A 85 -10.79 14.45 -13.37
N LYS A 86 -10.49 15.37 -12.44
CA LYS A 86 -9.13 15.55 -11.90
C LYS A 86 -8.63 14.28 -11.22
N TYR A 87 -9.41 13.71 -10.30
CA TYR A 87 -9.04 12.50 -9.57
C TYR A 87 -8.91 11.30 -10.51
N TYR A 88 -9.84 11.15 -11.45
CA TYR A 88 -9.77 10.11 -12.48
C TYR A 88 -8.54 10.24 -13.36
N ARG A 89 -8.16 11.45 -13.78
CA ARG A 89 -6.97 11.63 -14.63
C ARG A 89 -5.70 11.17 -13.91
N MET A 90 -5.64 11.35 -12.59
CA MET A 90 -4.51 10.93 -11.76
C MET A 90 -4.47 9.43 -11.50
N THR A 91 -5.62 8.79 -11.24
CA THR A 91 -5.66 7.39 -10.76
C THR A 91 -6.11 6.38 -11.80
N LYS A 92 -6.87 6.82 -12.81
CA LYS A 92 -7.56 5.98 -13.80
C LYS A 92 -8.54 4.96 -13.19
N TYR A 93 -9.00 5.16 -11.96
CA TYR A 93 -9.98 4.26 -11.34
C TYR A 93 -11.33 4.23 -12.08
N LYS A 94 -12.11 3.18 -11.81
CA LYS A 94 -13.50 3.07 -12.27
C LYS A 94 -14.30 4.28 -11.79
N THR A 95 -15.24 4.74 -12.63
CA THR A 95 -16.05 5.94 -12.37
C THR A 95 -16.77 5.88 -11.03
N SER A 96 -17.30 4.71 -10.64
CA SER A 96 -17.95 4.50 -9.35
C SER A 96 -17.01 4.71 -8.15
N LYS A 97 -15.76 4.24 -8.22
CA LYS A 97 -14.76 4.45 -7.16
C LYS A 97 -14.37 5.93 -7.07
N VAL A 98 -14.23 6.60 -8.21
CA VAL A 98 -13.93 8.04 -8.28
C VAL A 98 -15.04 8.86 -7.63
N VAL A 99 -16.29 8.65 -8.03
CA VAL A 99 -17.45 9.35 -7.48
C VAL A 99 -17.60 9.09 -6.00
N TYR A 100 -17.56 7.82 -5.57
CA TYR A 100 -17.66 7.45 -4.16
C TYR A 100 -16.61 8.17 -3.30
N PHE A 101 -15.35 8.17 -3.76
CA PHE A 101 -14.28 8.85 -3.06
C PHE A 101 -14.51 10.36 -3.04
N VAL A 102 -14.70 11.01 -4.19
CA VAL A 102 -14.82 12.48 -4.21
C VAL A 102 -16.03 12.95 -3.40
N ASP A 103 -17.18 12.30 -3.53
CA ASP A 103 -18.40 12.69 -2.81
C ASP A 103 -18.23 12.53 -1.29
N ALA A 104 -17.65 11.42 -0.84
CA ALA A 104 -17.44 11.21 0.59
C ALA A 104 -16.37 12.16 1.18
N TYR A 105 -15.43 12.62 0.35
CA TYR A 105 -14.32 13.47 0.77
C TYR A 105 -14.62 14.96 0.62
N TYR A 106 -15.59 15.34 -0.21
CA TYR A 106 -15.88 16.73 -0.57
C TYR A 106 -16.13 17.60 0.68
N GLU A 107 -16.99 17.14 1.58
CA GLU A 107 -17.33 17.84 2.83
C GLU A 107 -16.13 18.07 3.76
N ARG A 108 -15.06 17.28 3.60
CA ARG A 108 -13.83 17.36 4.41
C ARG A 108 -12.76 18.23 3.78
N MET A 109 -12.89 18.56 2.50
CA MET A 109 -11.83 19.22 1.74
C MET A 109 -11.55 20.62 2.27
N GLU A 110 -12.56 21.35 2.75
CA GLU A 110 -12.37 22.69 3.31
C GLU A 110 -11.47 22.63 4.56
N ASP A 111 -11.83 21.82 5.56
CA ASP A 111 -11.05 21.65 6.78
C ASP A 111 -9.63 21.12 6.51
N LEU A 112 -9.51 20.14 5.60
CA LEU A 112 -8.21 19.59 5.23
C LEU A 112 -7.35 20.61 4.49
N ASN A 113 -7.93 21.41 3.59
CA ASN A 113 -7.21 22.48 2.92
C ASN A 113 -6.79 23.58 3.89
N TYR A 114 -7.64 23.93 4.87
CA TYR A 114 -7.30 24.86 5.94
C TYR A 114 -6.09 24.37 6.76
N LEU A 115 -6.02 23.06 7.02
CA LEU A 115 -4.88 22.43 7.67
C LEU A 115 -3.68 22.19 6.72
N GLY A 116 -3.79 22.52 5.43
CA GLY A 116 -2.72 22.40 4.43
C GLY A 116 -2.63 21.04 3.73
N TYR A 117 -3.54 20.10 4.00
CA TYR A 117 -3.63 18.81 3.30
C TYR A 117 -4.33 18.98 1.94
N THR A 118 -3.57 19.43 0.95
CA THR A 118 -4.12 19.75 -0.38
C THR A 118 -4.81 18.55 -1.05
N THR A 119 -5.78 18.83 -1.93
CA THR A 119 -6.44 17.81 -2.77
C THR A 119 -5.45 16.89 -3.50
N ASN A 120 -4.33 17.43 -3.98
CA ASN A 120 -3.31 16.63 -4.68
C ASN A 120 -2.62 15.63 -3.74
N PHE A 121 -2.36 16.04 -2.50
CA PHE A 121 -1.84 15.14 -1.47
C PHE A 121 -2.85 14.03 -1.16
N LEU A 122 -4.12 14.37 -0.95
CA LEU A 122 -5.18 13.39 -0.67
C LEU A 122 -5.35 12.39 -1.83
N PHE A 123 -5.39 12.88 -3.07
CA PHE A 123 -5.56 12.03 -4.26
C PHE A 123 -4.37 11.10 -4.50
N LYS A 124 -3.14 11.53 -4.22
CA LYS A 124 -1.95 10.68 -4.34
C LYS A 124 -1.91 9.54 -3.31
N ASN A 125 -2.58 9.73 -2.18
CA ASN A 125 -2.55 8.79 -1.06
C ASN A 125 -3.93 8.14 -0.81
N SER A 126 -4.83 8.20 -1.78
CA SER A 126 -6.22 7.76 -1.65
C SER A 126 -6.39 6.27 -1.37
N ASP A 127 -5.41 5.44 -1.70
CA ASP A 127 -5.43 4.01 -1.36
C ASP A 127 -4.97 3.73 0.08
N LEU A 128 -4.31 4.70 0.72
CA LEU A 128 -3.87 4.61 2.12
C LEU A 128 -4.89 5.21 3.08
N TYR A 129 -5.68 6.18 2.61
CA TYR A 129 -6.55 6.98 3.47
C TYR A 129 -8.01 6.55 3.30
N THR A 130 -8.66 6.35 4.43
CA THR A 130 -10.10 6.16 4.56
C THR A 130 -10.75 7.43 5.08
N ILE A 131 -12.09 7.51 4.96
CA ILE A 131 -12.86 8.60 5.56
C ILE A 131 -12.56 8.79 7.05
N ASN A 132 -12.51 7.69 7.80
CA ASN A 132 -12.20 7.72 9.23
C ASN A 132 -10.79 8.29 9.51
N THR A 133 -9.80 7.95 8.68
CA THR A 133 -8.45 8.51 8.84
C THR A 133 -8.42 10.01 8.54
N LEU A 134 -9.19 10.49 7.57
CA LEU A 134 -9.28 11.93 7.33
C LEU A 134 -9.95 12.69 8.46
N ASP A 135 -11.02 12.14 9.03
CA ASP A 135 -11.67 12.71 10.22
C ASP A 135 -10.68 12.78 11.40
N THR A 136 -9.75 11.82 11.47
CA THR A 136 -8.66 11.86 12.45
C THR A 136 -7.67 13.01 12.16
N LEU A 137 -7.31 13.27 10.89
CA LEU A 137 -6.47 14.42 10.55
C LEU A 137 -7.16 15.74 10.93
N ILE A 138 -8.44 15.89 10.61
CA ILE A 138 -9.23 17.08 10.93
C ILE A 138 -9.31 17.27 12.44
N SER A 139 -9.75 16.24 13.17
CA SER A 139 -9.90 16.30 14.63
C SER A 139 -8.58 16.47 15.38
N SER A 140 -7.46 16.02 14.82
CA SER A 140 -6.13 16.29 15.39
C SER A 140 -5.78 17.78 15.40
N ASN A 141 -6.35 18.56 14.46
CA ASN A 141 -6.07 19.98 14.26
C ASN A 141 -4.56 20.29 14.10
N ILE A 142 -3.79 19.35 13.52
CA ILE A 142 -2.35 19.49 13.29
C ILE A 142 -2.09 19.86 11.82
N PRO A 143 -1.43 21.00 11.54
CA PRO A 143 -1.11 21.40 10.18
C PRO A 143 -0.23 20.38 9.43
N TYR A 144 -0.46 20.25 8.12
CA TYR A 144 0.32 19.39 7.24
C TYR A 144 1.82 19.67 7.30
N GLU A 145 2.21 20.93 7.49
CA GLU A 145 3.63 21.31 7.59
C GLU A 145 4.35 20.60 8.75
N THR A 146 3.63 20.30 9.84
CA THR A 146 4.13 19.54 10.99
C THR A 146 4.10 18.04 10.72
N THR A 147 3.03 17.53 10.11
CA THR A 147 2.79 16.09 9.94
C THR A 147 3.53 15.48 8.76
N LYS A 148 3.88 16.27 7.73
CA LYS A 148 4.48 15.79 6.48
C LYS A 148 5.74 14.96 6.68
N LYS A 149 6.55 15.26 7.70
CA LYS A 149 7.78 14.50 8.00
C LYS A 149 7.49 13.08 8.49
N TYR A 150 6.38 12.87 9.20
CA TYR A 150 5.94 11.55 9.65
C TYR A 150 5.22 10.80 8.54
N LEU A 151 4.33 11.48 7.81
CA LEU A 151 3.59 10.90 6.68
C LEU A 151 4.49 10.50 5.51
N ALA A 152 5.71 11.05 5.43
CA ALA A 152 6.74 10.63 4.48
C ALA A 152 7.39 9.27 4.83
N VAL A 153 7.25 8.79 6.07
CA VAL A 153 7.78 7.49 6.50
C VAL A 153 6.84 6.39 6.01
N LYS A 154 7.40 5.39 5.34
CA LYS A 154 6.66 4.19 4.90
C LYS A 154 6.10 3.44 6.12
N GLY A 155 4.82 3.10 6.05
CA GLY A 155 4.06 2.52 7.17
C GLY A 155 3.43 3.54 8.13
N ALA A 156 3.57 4.85 7.93
CA ALA A 156 2.87 5.81 8.77
C ALA A 156 1.33 5.57 8.77
N GLN A 157 0.77 5.42 9.97
CA GLN A 157 -0.66 5.28 10.22
C GLN A 157 -1.23 6.65 10.60
N ILE A 158 -2.17 7.15 9.80
CA ILE A 158 -2.78 8.47 10.07
C ILE A 158 -3.43 8.53 11.45
N CYS A 159 -4.07 7.44 11.89
CA CYS A 159 -4.77 7.43 13.18
C CYS A 159 -3.83 7.74 14.37
N ASP A 160 -2.52 7.53 14.19
CA ASP A 160 -1.50 7.75 15.20
C ASP A 160 -0.75 9.09 14.99
N ILE A 161 -1.16 9.95 14.05
CA ILE A 161 -0.39 11.15 13.68
C ILE A 161 -0.19 12.11 14.85
N LYS A 162 -1.18 12.21 15.73
CA LYS A 162 -1.09 13.01 16.95
C LYS A 162 -0.04 12.45 17.89
N ASP A 163 -0.09 11.14 18.13
CA ASP A 163 0.87 10.44 18.99
C ASP A 163 2.29 10.51 18.45
N TYR A 164 2.47 10.53 17.12
CA TYR A 164 3.78 10.75 16.51
C TYR A 164 4.36 12.12 16.85
N VAL A 165 3.53 13.17 16.74
CA VAL A 165 3.92 14.56 17.02
C VAL A 165 4.21 14.71 18.51
N ASP A 166 3.33 14.19 19.37
CA ASP A 166 3.45 14.26 20.82
C ASP A 166 4.63 13.44 21.38
N SER A 167 5.08 12.41 20.65
CA SER A 167 6.21 11.57 21.08
C SER A 167 7.55 12.32 21.13
N GLU A 168 7.66 13.45 20.40
CA GLU A 168 8.91 14.20 20.17
C GLU A 168 10.08 13.36 19.58
N LEU A 169 9.79 12.14 19.11
CA LEU A 169 10.77 11.26 18.48
C LEU A 169 11.06 11.71 17.05
N SER A 170 12.23 11.31 16.54
CA SER A 170 12.52 11.39 15.10
C SER A 170 11.42 10.66 14.30
N PRO A 171 11.06 11.11 13.09
CA PRO A 171 9.90 10.57 12.36
C PRO A 171 9.87 9.05 12.24
N LEU A 172 11.00 8.41 11.90
CA LEU A 172 11.10 6.97 11.80
C LEU A 172 10.80 6.27 13.15
N LYS A 173 11.46 6.70 14.23
CA LYS A 173 11.24 6.13 15.56
C LYS A 173 9.82 6.34 16.07
N ALA A 174 9.21 7.49 15.78
CA ALA A 174 7.81 7.76 16.14
C ALA A 174 6.87 6.75 15.48
N VAL A 175 6.98 6.59 14.15
CA VAL A 175 6.16 5.64 13.39
C VAL A 175 6.35 4.21 13.89
N LEU A 176 7.60 3.75 14.02
CA LEU A 176 7.87 2.37 14.43
C LEU A 176 7.43 2.07 15.86
N LYS A 177 7.68 2.97 16.83
CA LYS A 177 7.32 2.71 18.23
C LYS A 177 5.84 2.86 18.52
N VAL A 178 5.19 3.86 17.93
CA VAL A 178 3.77 4.14 18.20
C VAL A 178 2.90 3.18 17.42
N SER A 179 3.14 3.05 16.11
CA SER A 179 2.27 2.22 15.27
C SER A 179 2.68 0.77 15.23
N TYR A 180 3.92 0.40 15.52
CA TYR A 180 4.37 -0.98 15.37
C TYR A 180 5.09 -1.51 16.60
N PRO A 181 4.47 -1.42 17.80
CA PRO A 181 5.10 -1.90 19.02
C PRO A 181 5.46 -3.39 18.94
N GLY A 182 4.68 -4.20 18.18
CA GLY A 182 4.93 -5.62 17.97
C GLY A 182 6.14 -5.99 17.08
N ILE A 183 6.88 -5.01 16.54
CA ILE A 183 8.22 -5.31 15.98
C ILE A 183 9.11 -5.89 17.09
N ASP A 184 9.03 -5.33 18.29
CA ASP A 184 9.62 -5.89 19.50
C ASP A 184 8.60 -6.86 20.15
N SER A 185 8.82 -8.17 20.01
CA SER A 185 7.91 -9.18 20.56
C SER A 185 7.77 -9.15 22.08
N SER A 186 8.67 -8.50 22.81
CA SER A 186 8.52 -8.29 24.26
C SER A 186 7.37 -7.33 24.60
N LYS A 187 6.90 -6.55 23.64
CA LYS A 187 5.78 -5.62 23.80
C LYS A 187 4.47 -6.30 23.46
N ARG A 188 3.51 -6.26 24.38
CA ARG A 188 2.13 -6.64 24.09
C ARG A 188 1.58 -5.75 22.98
N ASN A 189 1.08 -6.36 21.92
CA ASN A 189 0.43 -5.66 20.82
C ASN A 189 -0.78 -6.46 20.33
N SER A 190 -1.96 -5.83 20.36
CA SER A 190 -3.19 -6.41 19.83
C SER A 190 -3.51 -5.95 18.40
N ARG A 191 -2.75 -4.98 17.87
CA ARG A 191 -2.96 -4.46 16.52
C ARG A 191 -2.47 -5.47 15.49
N THR A 192 -3.22 -5.60 14.41
CA THR A 192 -2.84 -6.45 13.26
C THR A 192 -2.77 -5.61 11.98
N TYR A 193 -1.86 -5.99 11.09
CA TYR A 193 -1.52 -5.25 9.89
C TYR A 193 -1.54 -6.17 8.68
N THR A 194 -2.15 -5.70 7.60
CA THR A 194 -2.01 -6.31 6.27
C THR A 194 -0.92 -5.59 5.48
N ILE A 195 0.07 -6.35 5.00
CA ILE A 195 1.11 -5.87 4.10
C ILE A 195 0.52 -5.65 2.71
N LEU A 196 0.71 -4.44 2.17
CA LEU A 196 0.13 -4.04 0.87
C LEU A 196 1.08 -4.28 -0.31
N SER A 197 2.36 -4.57 -0.05
CA SER A 197 3.37 -4.92 -1.05
C SER A 197 4.06 -6.23 -0.68
N PRO A 198 3.31 -7.35 -0.69
CA PRO A 198 3.83 -8.65 -0.24
C PRO A 198 5.00 -9.18 -1.10
N GLU A 199 5.21 -8.62 -2.30
CA GLU A 199 6.34 -8.88 -3.19
C GLU A 199 7.68 -8.27 -2.74
N ASP A 200 7.69 -7.40 -1.73
CA ASP A 200 8.93 -6.85 -1.18
C ASP A 200 9.75 -7.97 -0.50
N THR A 201 11.07 -7.99 -0.72
CA THR A 201 11.94 -9.02 -0.13
C THR A 201 12.14 -8.83 1.37
N LEU A 202 11.87 -7.63 1.89
CA LEU A 202 12.06 -7.25 3.29
C LEU A 202 10.76 -7.30 4.11
N VAL A 203 9.71 -7.94 3.60
CA VAL A 203 8.46 -8.12 4.35
C VAL A 203 8.71 -8.80 5.70
N LEU A 204 8.38 -8.10 6.78
CA LEU A 204 8.37 -8.63 8.14
C LEU A 204 7.03 -9.33 8.37
N ILE A 205 7.03 -10.65 8.27
CA ILE A 205 5.86 -11.49 8.58
C ILE A 205 6.10 -12.20 9.91
N LYS A 206 5.18 -12.00 10.83
CA LYS A 206 5.14 -12.60 12.17
C LYS A 206 3.73 -12.37 12.75
N ASN A 207 3.46 -12.84 13.96
CA ASN A 207 2.18 -12.57 14.62
C ASN A 207 1.87 -11.06 14.63
N GLY A 208 0.70 -10.70 14.11
CA GLY A 208 0.27 -9.30 13.92
C GLY A 208 0.61 -8.69 12.56
N PHE A 209 1.44 -9.32 11.73
CA PHE A 209 1.83 -8.84 10.40
C PHE A 209 1.55 -9.92 9.36
N SER A 210 0.58 -9.69 8.47
CA SER A 210 0.12 -10.70 7.53
C SER A 210 0.07 -10.22 6.07
N VAL A 211 0.18 -11.18 5.16
CA VAL A 211 -0.20 -11.02 3.75
C VAL A 211 -1.66 -11.46 3.52
N GLY A 212 -2.24 -11.05 2.40
CA GLY A 212 -3.59 -11.45 1.98
C GLY A 212 -3.70 -12.96 1.75
N SER A 213 -4.92 -13.49 1.89
CA SER A 213 -5.21 -14.91 1.64
C SER A 213 -5.03 -15.33 0.19
N ASP A 214 -5.15 -14.37 -0.73
CA ASP A 214 -4.98 -14.51 -2.17
C ASP A 214 -3.53 -14.31 -2.64
N TYR A 215 -2.61 -14.00 -1.73
CA TYR A 215 -1.23 -13.77 -2.10
C TYR A 215 -0.48 -15.09 -2.32
N GLU A 216 -0.08 -15.28 -3.57
CA GLU A 216 0.90 -16.27 -4.02
C GLU A 216 1.96 -15.54 -4.88
N PRO A 217 3.26 -15.66 -4.57
CA PRO A 217 4.30 -15.03 -5.40
C PRO A 217 4.26 -15.55 -6.84
N SER A 218 4.25 -14.64 -7.81
CA SER A 218 4.14 -14.99 -9.24
C SER A 218 5.41 -15.58 -9.83
N ASP A 219 6.54 -15.47 -9.12
CA ASP A 219 7.89 -15.89 -9.52
C ASP A 219 8.37 -17.13 -8.76
N LEU A 220 7.46 -17.93 -8.19
CA LEU A 220 7.80 -19.20 -7.55
C LEU A 220 8.33 -20.23 -8.54
N ARG A 221 9.44 -20.89 -8.19
CA ARG A 221 9.96 -22.05 -8.91
C ARG A 221 10.50 -23.11 -7.97
N LYS A 222 10.63 -24.34 -8.48
CA LYS A 222 11.34 -25.41 -7.78
C LYS A 222 12.82 -25.05 -7.62
N VAL A 223 13.38 -25.37 -6.46
CA VAL A 223 14.81 -25.25 -6.19
C VAL A 223 15.51 -26.56 -6.57
N ASN A 224 16.61 -26.48 -7.31
CA ASN A 224 17.35 -27.63 -7.81
C ASN A 224 18.48 -28.04 -6.85
N ILE A 225 18.11 -28.45 -5.63
CA ILE A 225 18.99 -29.05 -4.62
C ILE A 225 18.28 -30.26 -3.97
N PRO A 226 18.98 -31.15 -3.23
CA PRO A 226 18.35 -32.27 -2.52
C PRO A 226 17.26 -31.82 -1.55
N TYR A 227 16.31 -32.70 -1.26
CA TYR A 227 15.21 -32.44 -0.34
C TYR A 227 14.79 -33.71 0.42
N GLU A 228 14.24 -33.54 1.62
CA GLU A 228 13.84 -34.66 2.49
C GLU A 228 12.53 -35.31 2.03
N SER A 229 11.49 -34.51 1.82
CA SER A 229 10.13 -35.02 1.49
C SER A 229 9.62 -34.55 0.13
N GLU A 230 9.62 -33.24 -0.12
CA GLU A 230 9.14 -32.66 -1.38
C GLU A 230 10.09 -31.60 -1.92
N ALA A 231 10.13 -31.47 -3.25
CA ALA A 231 10.93 -30.44 -3.92
C ALA A 231 10.49 -29.05 -3.45
N GLY A 232 11.43 -28.33 -2.83
CA GLY A 232 11.15 -26.99 -2.32
C GLY A 232 10.82 -26.00 -3.42
N LYS A 233 9.97 -25.02 -3.10
CA LYS A 233 9.71 -23.86 -3.96
C LYS A 233 10.10 -22.58 -3.23
N LEU A 234 10.79 -21.70 -3.94
CA LEU A 234 11.13 -20.35 -3.51
C LEU A 234 10.89 -19.39 -4.67
N ARG A 235 10.81 -18.10 -4.38
CA ARG A 235 10.88 -17.06 -5.41
C ARG A 235 12.19 -17.18 -6.17
N ASP A 236 12.17 -16.87 -7.47
CA ASP A 236 13.29 -17.13 -8.39
C ASP A 236 14.65 -16.62 -7.89
N GLU A 237 14.69 -15.41 -7.32
CA GLU A 237 15.92 -14.82 -6.77
C GLU A 237 16.46 -15.63 -5.58
N ALA A 238 15.59 -15.99 -4.63
CA ALA A 238 15.94 -16.78 -3.46
C ALA A 238 16.34 -18.22 -3.84
N ALA A 239 15.62 -18.83 -4.79
CA ALA A 239 15.94 -20.16 -5.32
C ALA A 239 17.34 -20.18 -5.95
N THR A 240 17.66 -19.18 -6.76
CA THR A 240 18.96 -19.05 -7.43
C THR A 240 20.09 -18.83 -6.42
N ALA A 241 19.83 -18.04 -5.38
CA ALA A 241 20.77 -17.83 -4.28
C ALA A 241 21.04 -19.14 -3.50
N LEU A 242 19.99 -19.91 -3.19
CA LEU A 242 20.10 -21.17 -2.45
C LEU A 242 20.84 -22.24 -3.27
N GLU A 243 20.54 -22.37 -4.56
CA GLU A 243 21.27 -23.28 -5.46
C GLU A 243 22.75 -22.94 -5.55
N LYS A 244 23.10 -21.65 -5.51
CA LYS A 244 24.50 -21.22 -5.47
C LYS A 244 25.15 -21.55 -4.13
N MET A 245 24.46 -21.30 -3.01
CA MET A 245 24.94 -21.65 -1.67
C MET A 245 25.23 -23.14 -1.56
N TYR A 246 24.28 -23.98 -1.99
CA TYR A 246 24.45 -25.43 -2.04
C TYR A 246 25.66 -25.84 -2.89
N LYS A 247 25.80 -25.32 -4.12
CA LYS A 247 26.93 -25.66 -5.00
C LYS A 247 28.29 -25.29 -4.42
N ASP A 248 28.37 -24.21 -3.65
CA ASP A 248 29.63 -23.80 -3.02
C ASP A 248 29.90 -24.62 -1.75
N GLY A 249 28.88 -24.88 -0.92
CA GLY A 249 28.99 -25.77 0.24
C GLY A 249 29.42 -27.18 -0.15
N LEU A 250 28.86 -27.72 -1.24
CA LEU A 250 29.20 -29.05 -1.74
C LEU A 250 30.67 -29.17 -2.17
N LYS A 251 31.28 -28.09 -2.68
CA LYS A 251 32.73 -28.08 -3.00
C LYS A 251 33.60 -28.11 -1.75
N GLU A 252 33.07 -27.63 -0.62
CA GLU A 252 33.73 -27.62 0.68
C GLU A 252 33.38 -28.87 1.53
N GLY A 253 32.56 -29.78 0.99
CA GLY A 253 32.18 -31.04 1.63
C GLY A 253 30.91 -30.96 2.48
N TYR A 254 30.11 -29.90 2.35
CA TYR A 254 28.82 -29.75 3.03
C TYR A 254 27.66 -30.06 2.08
N ASP A 255 26.71 -30.87 2.54
CA ASP A 255 25.62 -31.43 1.73
C ASP A 255 24.25 -31.06 2.32
N ILE A 256 23.88 -29.80 2.13
CA ILE A 256 22.60 -29.26 2.59
C ILE A 256 21.44 -29.67 1.68
N ALA A 257 20.27 -29.87 2.29
CA ALA A 257 19.03 -30.23 1.62
C ALA A 257 17.86 -29.38 2.14
N ILE A 258 16.75 -29.36 1.39
CA ILE A 258 15.51 -28.69 1.81
C ILE A 258 14.66 -29.64 2.63
N LYS A 259 14.23 -29.18 3.81
CA LYS A 259 13.18 -29.85 4.60
C LYS A 259 11.80 -29.31 4.24
N ASN A 260 11.61 -28.00 4.33
CA ASN A 260 10.38 -27.31 3.97
C ASN A 260 10.67 -25.97 3.30
N SER A 261 9.70 -25.42 2.56
CA SER A 261 9.81 -24.11 1.92
C SER A 261 8.42 -23.48 1.73
N TYR A 262 8.14 -22.88 0.58
CA TYR A 262 6.86 -22.23 0.30
C TYR A 262 5.64 -23.09 0.68
N ARG A 263 4.71 -22.45 1.38
CA ARG A 263 3.43 -23.02 1.78
C ARG A 263 2.33 -21.99 1.47
N SER A 264 1.34 -22.39 0.68
CA SER A 264 0.22 -21.50 0.34
C SER A 264 -0.61 -21.18 1.58
N TYR A 265 -1.43 -20.13 1.49
CA TYR A 265 -2.36 -19.74 2.54
C TYR A 265 -3.29 -20.89 2.94
N GLU A 266 -3.88 -21.59 1.97
CA GLU A 266 -4.83 -22.68 2.18
C GLU A 266 -4.18 -23.85 2.91
N LYS A 267 -2.95 -24.20 2.54
CA LYS A 267 -2.17 -25.22 3.25
C LYS A 267 -1.88 -24.78 4.68
N GLN A 268 -1.48 -23.53 4.89
CA GLN A 268 -1.24 -23.00 6.24
C GLN A 268 -2.54 -22.99 7.07
N LYS A 269 -3.67 -22.67 6.44
CA LYS A 269 -4.98 -22.73 7.08
C LYS A 269 -5.36 -24.15 7.50
N ALA A 270 -5.13 -25.15 6.65
CA ALA A 270 -5.39 -26.54 7.02
C ALA A 270 -4.55 -26.97 8.23
N VAL A 271 -3.24 -26.64 8.25
CA VAL A 271 -2.36 -26.91 9.40
C VAL A 271 -2.83 -26.16 10.64
N TYR A 272 -3.21 -24.90 10.51
CA TYR A 272 -3.73 -24.10 11.62
C TYR A 272 -5.00 -24.71 12.22
N ASP A 273 -5.97 -25.05 11.38
CA ASP A 273 -7.24 -25.64 11.82
C ASP A 273 -7.02 -27.01 12.50
N GLU A 274 -6.08 -27.82 11.98
CA GLU A 274 -5.70 -29.10 12.58
C GLU A 274 -5.09 -28.94 13.97
N TYR A 275 -4.18 -27.97 14.15
CA TYR A 275 -3.55 -27.71 15.44
C TYR A 275 -4.56 -27.26 16.49
N PHE A 276 -5.51 -26.39 16.13
CA PHE A 276 -6.57 -25.93 17.03
C PHE A 276 -7.64 -27.01 17.30
N ALA A 277 -7.76 -28.01 16.43
CA ALA A 277 -8.58 -29.19 16.69
C ALA A 277 -7.88 -30.22 17.61
N THR A 278 -6.54 -30.25 17.61
CA THR A 278 -5.74 -31.26 18.31
C THR A 278 -5.28 -30.82 19.69
N TYR A 279 -4.89 -29.56 19.83
CA TYR A 279 -4.32 -29.00 21.05
C TYR A 279 -5.25 -27.93 21.65
N ASP A 280 -5.02 -27.58 22.91
CA ASP A 280 -5.68 -26.42 23.50
C ASP A 280 -5.24 -25.12 22.77
N ALA A 281 -6.09 -24.10 22.85
CA ALA A 281 -5.92 -22.88 22.05
C ALA A 281 -4.60 -22.14 22.34
N ASP A 282 -4.16 -22.12 23.60
CA ASP A 282 -2.93 -21.44 23.99
C ASP A 282 -1.72 -22.20 23.47
N TYR A 283 -1.71 -23.53 23.58
CA TYR A 283 -0.64 -24.36 23.04
C TYR A 283 -0.59 -24.31 21.51
N ALA A 284 -1.74 -24.41 20.83
CA ALA A 284 -1.83 -24.29 19.37
C ALA A 284 -1.30 -22.94 18.89
N ALA A 285 -1.70 -21.83 19.51
CA ALA A 285 -1.28 -20.48 19.14
C ALA A 285 0.25 -20.26 19.25
N ASN A 286 0.94 -21.05 20.07
CA ASN A 286 2.41 -21.00 20.19
C ASN A 286 3.15 -21.86 19.16
N LEU A 287 2.47 -22.83 18.53
CA LEU A 287 3.12 -23.78 17.61
C LEU A 287 2.83 -23.52 16.13
N VAL A 288 1.71 -22.84 15.82
CA VAL A 288 1.32 -22.60 14.43
C VAL A 288 1.04 -21.13 14.16
N SER A 289 1.65 -20.61 13.09
CA SER A 289 1.37 -19.25 12.62
C SER A 289 -0.07 -19.14 12.11
N VAL A 290 -0.74 -18.05 12.46
CA VAL A 290 -2.04 -17.67 11.85
C VAL A 290 -1.88 -17.63 10.32
N PRO A 291 -2.87 -18.11 9.53
CA PRO A 291 -2.83 -18.00 8.08
C PRO A 291 -2.57 -16.56 7.62
N GLY A 292 -1.70 -16.38 6.63
CA GLY A 292 -1.20 -15.05 6.23
C GLY A 292 -0.01 -14.54 7.05
N SER A 293 0.26 -15.10 8.24
CA SER A 293 1.36 -14.69 9.12
C SER A 293 2.54 -15.67 9.15
N SER A 294 2.64 -16.55 8.14
CA SER A 294 3.79 -17.46 7.95
C SER A 294 4.71 -16.91 6.86
N GLU A 295 6.00 -16.74 7.15
CA GLU A 295 6.99 -16.30 6.16
C GLU A 295 7.09 -17.24 4.94
N ARG A 296 6.70 -18.51 5.11
CA ARG A 296 6.66 -19.49 4.02
C ARG A 296 5.70 -19.08 2.91
N GLN A 297 4.63 -18.35 3.20
CA GLN A 297 3.71 -17.88 2.16
C GLN A 297 4.39 -16.88 1.21
N CYS A 298 5.43 -16.18 1.66
CA CYS A 298 6.19 -15.25 0.82
C CYS A 298 7.18 -15.93 -0.13
N GLY A 299 7.42 -17.24 0.02
CA GLY A 299 8.40 -17.95 -0.81
C GLY A 299 9.84 -17.45 -0.63
N LEU A 300 10.13 -16.79 0.50
CA LEU A 300 11.43 -16.22 0.84
C LEU A 300 12.15 -16.99 1.95
N SER A 301 11.48 -17.93 2.63
CA SER A 301 12.07 -18.71 3.72
C SER A 301 12.14 -20.21 3.38
N VAL A 302 13.18 -20.85 3.90
CA VAL A 302 13.47 -22.27 3.72
C VAL A 302 13.88 -22.87 5.05
N ASP A 303 13.33 -24.05 5.38
CA ASP A 303 13.89 -24.91 6.41
C ASP A 303 14.93 -25.81 5.74
N LEU A 304 16.17 -25.75 6.22
CA LEU A 304 17.26 -26.61 5.75
C LEU A 304 17.41 -27.85 6.63
N THR A 305 17.91 -28.90 6.01
CA THR A 305 18.43 -30.11 6.63
C THR A 305 19.74 -30.48 5.92
N SER A 306 20.32 -31.64 6.22
CA SER A 306 21.48 -32.15 5.49
C SER A 306 21.36 -33.63 5.22
N GLN A 307 22.21 -34.13 4.30
CA GLN A 307 22.30 -35.56 4.03
C GLN A 307 22.58 -36.35 5.31
N GLY A 308 23.41 -35.82 6.22
CA GLY A 308 23.69 -36.45 7.52
C GLY A 308 22.45 -36.60 8.42
N VAL A 309 21.52 -35.65 8.39
CA VAL A 309 20.23 -35.80 9.11
C VAL A 309 19.35 -36.85 8.42
N MET A 310 19.27 -36.81 7.09
CA MET A 310 18.47 -37.75 6.30
C MET A 310 18.95 -39.21 6.44
N ASP A 311 20.25 -39.39 6.64
CA ASP A 311 20.89 -40.70 6.90
C ASP A 311 20.81 -41.12 8.38
N GLY A 312 20.28 -40.27 9.26
CA GLY A 312 20.16 -40.54 10.69
C GLY A 312 21.46 -40.42 11.49
N ILE A 313 22.48 -39.74 10.95
CA ILE A 313 23.76 -39.46 11.63
C ILE A 313 23.57 -38.40 12.73
N TYR A 314 22.72 -37.41 12.46
CA TYR A 314 22.39 -36.32 13.38
C TYR A 314 20.88 -36.24 13.59
N GLY A 315 20.43 -35.78 14.76
CA GLY A 315 19.00 -35.70 15.09
C GLY A 315 18.32 -34.48 14.47
N THR A 316 19.04 -33.36 14.37
CA THR A 316 18.53 -32.11 13.77
C THR A 316 19.62 -31.39 12.98
N PHE A 317 19.22 -30.51 12.07
CA PHE A 317 20.14 -29.73 11.26
C PHE A 317 21.12 -28.91 12.11
N GLY A 318 20.66 -28.33 13.22
CA GLY A 318 21.49 -27.51 14.12
C GLY A 318 22.66 -28.24 14.79
N GLU A 319 22.68 -29.58 14.77
CA GLU A 319 23.77 -30.39 15.32
C GLU A 319 24.84 -30.72 14.27
N THR A 320 24.65 -30.30 13.02
CA THR A 320 25.48 -30.73 11.89
C THR A 320 26.62 -29.75 11.59
N PRO A 321 27.77 -30.24 11.06
CA PRO A 321 28.77 -29.38 10.45
C PRO A 321 28.23 -28.53 9.29
N ASP A 322 27.21 -29.02 8.59
CA ASP A 322 26.52 -28.30 7.52
C ASP A 322 25.85 -27.02 8.04
N TYR A 323 25.16 -27.09 9.18
CA TYR A 323 24.57 -25.93 9.83
C TYR A 323 25.63 -24.89 10.21
N GLU A 324 26.72 -25.31 10.86
CA GLU A 324 27.79 -24.39 11.24
C GLU A 324 28.38 -23.65 10.03
N TRP A 325 28.48 -24.34 8.89
CA TRP A 325 28.92 -23.71 7.65
C TRP A 325 27.86 -22.73 7.12
N VAL A 326 26.59 -23.13 7.08
CA VAL A 326 25.51 -22.25 6.59
C VAL A 326 25.40 -21.00 7.46
N GLU A 327 25.40 -21.11 8.79
CA GLU A 327 25.33 -19.97 9.71
C GLU A 327 26.43 -18.92 9.42
N LYS A 328 27.65 -19.38 9.12
CA LYS A 328 28.81 -18.51 8.81
C LYS A 328 28.83 -17.97 7.38
N ASN A 329 28.02 -18.53 6.46
CA ASN A 329 28.13 -18.25 5.02
C ASN A 329 26.84 -17.78 4.34
N ALA A 330 25.66 -18.05 4.92
CA ALA A 330 24.35 -17.77 4.34
C ALA A 330 24.21 -16.30 3.86
N TYR A 331 24.75 -15.35 4.64
CA TYR A 331 24.67 -13.92 4.32
C TYR A 331 25.33 -13.57 2.98
N LYS A 332 26.37 -14.31 2.56
CA LYS A 332 27.06 -14.12 1.27
C LYS A 332 26.14 -14.38 0.08
N TYR A 333 25.09 -15.17 0.31
CA TYR A 333 24.08 -15.55 -0.68
C TYR A 333 22.80 -14.74 -0.53
N GLY A 334 22.63 -13.98 0.56
CA GLY A 334 21.44 -13.17 0.81
C GLY A 334 20.45 -13.78 1.82
N PHE A 335 20.86 -14.84 2.51
CA PHE A 335 20.08 -15.48 3.57
C PHE A 335 20.56 -15.06 4.96
N ILE A 336 19.62 -14.95 5.89
CA ILE A 336 19.89 -14.78 7.32
C ILE A 336 19.35 -15.97 8.09
N LEU A 337 19.99 -16.35 9.20
CA LEU A 337 19.36 -17.20 10.21
C LEU A 337 18.23 -16.38 10.83
N ARG A 338 16.99 -16.80 10.59
CA ARG A 338 15.83 -15.95 10.87
C ARG A 338 15.50 -15.88 12.36
N PHE A 339 15.77 -16.96 13.08
CA PHE A 339 15.48 -17.13 14.51
C PHE A 339 16.73 -17.66 15.23
N PRO A 340 17.75 -16.81 15.46
CA PRO A 340 18.95 -17.20 16.20
C PRO A 340 18.68 -17.37 17.70
N GLU A 341 19.65 -17.94 18.40
CA GLU A 341 19.64 -18.00 19.87
C GLU A 341 19.53 -16.61 20.51
N ASN A 342 18.88 -16.55 21.68
CA ASN A 342 18.76 -15.33 22.50
C ASN A 342 18.06 -14.14 21.81
N ALA A 343 17.34 -14.37 20.71
CA ALA A 343 16.60 -13.32 19.99
C ALA A 343 15.07 -13.44 20.08
N SER A 344 14.54 -14.37 20.89
CA SER A 344 13.10 -14.64 21.02
C SER A 344 12.29 -13.42 21.44
N ASP A 345 12.86 -12.55 22.28
CA ASP A 345 12.21 -11.30 22.71
C ASP A 345 11.98 -10.33 21.55
N LYS A 346 12.77 -10.44 20.47
CA LYS A 346 12.62 -9.63 19.26
C LYS A 346 11.77 -10.33 18.21
N THR A 347 12.11 -11.59 17.90
CA THR A 347 11.50 -12.34 16.80
C THR A 347 10.11 -12.88 17.16
N GLY A 348 9.87 -13.18 18.43
CA GLY A 348 8.66 -13.87 18.90
C GLY A 348 8.66 -15.37 18.61
N ALA A 349 9.79 -15.93 18.22
CA ALA A 349 9.97 -17.36 17.98
C ALA A 349 11.22 -17.85 18.74
N THR A 350 11.21 -19.12 19.15
CA THR A 350 12.38 -19.78 19.74
C THR A 350 13.48 -19.98 18.71
N ASN A 351 14.67 -20.40 19.13
CA ASN A 351 15.76 -20.73 18.22
C ASN A 351 15.30 -21.80 17.21
N GLU A 352 15.49 -21.52 15.91
CA GLU A 352 15.25 -22.45 14.81
C GLU A 352 16.49 -22.51 13.91
N PRO A 353 17.49 -23.37 14.23
CA PRO A 353 18.74 -23.44 13.47
C PRO A 353 18.56 -23.92 12.02
N TRP A 354 17.38 -24.43 11.66
CA TRP A 354 17.03 -24.81 10.29
C TRP A 354 16.42 -23.66 9.47
N HIS A 355 15.92 -22.58 10.07
CA HIS A 355 15.07 -21.61 9.37
C HIS A 355 15.86 -20.42 8.82
N PHE A 356 16.00 -20.37 7.49
CA PHE A 356 16.74 -19.32 6.79
C PHE A 356 15.80 -18.46 5.93
N ARG A 357 15.99 -17.15 6.00
CA ARG A 357 15.17 -16.13 5.31
C ARG A 357 16.01 -15.37 4.29
N TYR A 358 15.56 -15.32 3.04
CA TYR A 358 16.14 -14.48 1.99
C TYR A 358 15.72 -13.01 2.17
N VAL A 359 16.70 -12.11 2.18
CA VAL A 359 16.54 -10.65 2.28
C VAL A 359 17.43 -9.89 1.27
N GLY A 360 18.12 -10.63 0.39
CA GLY A 360 19.12 -10.07 -0.52
C GLY A 360 20.49 -9.84 0.12
N LYS A 361 21.54 -9.91 -0.69
CA LYS A 361 22.95 -9.92 -0.21
C LYS A 361 23.35 -8.72 0.63
N LYS A 362 22.93 -7.52 0.22
CA LYS A 362 23.31 -6.28 0.93
C LYS A 362 22.74 -6.26 2.34
N VAL A 363 21.45 -6.57 2.47
CA VAL A 363 20.75 -6.58 3.76
C VAL A 363 21.24 -7.73 4.63
N ALA A 364 21.37 -8.94 4.06
CA ALA A 364 21.87 -10.09 4.81
C ALA A 364 23.27 -9.84 5.36
N LYS A 365 24.16 -9.21 4.57
CA LYS A 365 25.49 -8.82 5.03
C LYS A 365 25.44 -7.83 6.18
N GLU A 366 24.61 -6.79 6.11
CA GLU A 366 24.51 -5.83 7.21
C GLU A 366 23.96 -6.47 8.49
N ILE A 367 22.94 -7.33 8.34
CA ILE A 367 22.37 -8.09 9.46
C ILE A 367 23.44 -8.97 10.11
N TYR A 368 24.22 -9.68 9.30
CA TYR A 368 25.32 -10.53 9.77
C TYR A 368 26.43 -9.71 10.46
N ASP A 369 26.92 -8.65 9.83
CA ASP A 369 28.04 -7.84 10.35
C ASP A 369 27.70 -7.16 11.69
N LYS A 370 26.42 -6.92 11.96
CA LYS A 370 25.94 -6.22 13.15
C LYS A 370 25.31 -7.13 14.21
N ASP A 371 25.29 -8.43 13.98
CA ASP A 371 24.62 -9.40 14.85
C ASP A 371 23.14 -9.02 15.10
N TRP A 372 22.44 -8.69 14.02
CA TRP A 372 21.05 -8.25 14.03
C TRP A 372 20.10 -9.38 13.66
N VAL A 373 18.81 -9.19 13.98
CA VAL A 373 17.71 -9.88 13.32
C VAL A 373 17.00 -8.95 12.33
N LEU A 374 16.06 -9.48 11.54
CA LEU A 374 15.28 -8.68 10.59
C LEU A 374 14.53 -7.52 11.29
N GLU A 375 14.02 -7.76 12.50
CA GLU A 375 13.37 -6.75 13.32
C GLU A 375 14.32 -5.58 13.64
N ASP A 376 15.59 -5.84 14.00
CA ASP A 376 16.57 -4.78 14.24
C ASP A 376 16.83 -3.99 12.96
N TYR A 377 16.97 -4.67 11.81
CA TYR A 377 17.15 -3.99 10.52
C TYR A 377 15.99 -3.03 10.23
N ILE A 378 14.74 -3.48 10.42
CA ILE A 378 13.55 -2.63 10.26
C ILE A 378 13.53 -1.48 11.28
N GLN A 379 13.96 -1.70 12.53
CA GLN A 379 14.04 -0.63 13.52
C GLN A 379 15.03 0.48 13.13
N HIS A 380 16.08 0.15 12.38
CA HIS A 380 17.10 1.11 11.97
C HIS A 380 16.79 1.79 10.62
N HIS A 381 16.23 1.06 9.66
CA HIS A 381 16.03 1.54 8.29
C HIS A 381 14.57 1.83 7.93
N GLY A 382 13.62 1.36 8.74
CA GLY A 382 12.19 1.44 8.46
C GLY A 382 11.72 0.43 7.42
N PHE A 383 10.41 0.47 7.14
CA PHE A 383 9.81 -0.34 6.10
C PHE A 383 10.11 0.25 4.71
N THR A 384 10.22 -0.61 3.72
CA THR A 384 10.26 -0.24 2.28
C THR A 384 8.86 -0.22 1.65
N TYR A 385 7.88 -0.74 2.36
CA TYR A 385 6.49 -0.93 1.93
C TYR A 385 5.50 -0.28 2.91
N ASN A 386 4.25 -0.15 2.48
CA ASN A 386 3.15 0.31 3.33
C ASN A 386 2.34 -0.87 3.87
N MET A 387 1.69 -0.64 5.01
CA MET A 387 0.79 -1.58 5.64
C MET A 387 -0.51 -0.88 6.01
N ARG A 388 -1.59 -1.66 6.04
CA ARG A 388 -2.90 -1.21 6.51
C ARG A 388 -3.16 -1.81 7.89
N LEU A 389 -3.46 -0.96 8.87
CA LEU A 389 -4.03 -1.39 10.15
C LEU A 389 -5.44 -1.98 9.91
N ASN A 390 -5.72 -3.16 10.47
CA ASN A 390 -6.99 -3.87 10.30
C ASN A 390 -8.08 -3.43 11.28
#